data_AF-A0AAN6ILQ1-F1
#
_entry.id   AF-A0AAN6ILQ1-F1
#
_cell.length_a   1.000
_cell.length_b   1.000
_cell.length_c   1.000
_cell.angle_alpha   90.00
_cell.angle_beta   90.00
_cell.angle_gamma   90.00
#
_symmetry.space_group_name_H-M   'P 1'
#
loop_
_entity.id
_entity.type
_entity.pdbx_description
1 polymer ?
#
loop_
_entity_poly.entity_id
_entity_poly.type
_entity_poly.pdbx_seq_one_letter_code
_entity_poly.pdbx_strand_id
1 'polypeptide(L)'
;MYSMAYPAPVLSVALSADDTRLAVGMASGVFSLRRRAVSAKEQALAAPAQRARLGTHAHFTRGAAYKGGDDDLRIEQRRKRSLADYDQFLRKFEHSRALDAVLANNRTGLTVVSLLQELVHRDGLAGALAGRDELGLDTIVRFVVKFIDHPRYTSVLIKVAETLLDIYGDLLHQSGRIAELLVRLRAKVRTELRLQQDLTMVIGSMDMLMAACKVSHAAAVPAIEAAATEKPSIQT
;
A
#
# COMPACT_ATOMS: atom_id res chain seq x y z
N MET A 1 -15.70 -7.63 6.09
CA MET A 1 -15.75 -8.84 6.92
C MET A 1 -14.58 -8.78 7.88
N TYR A 2 -14.83 -8.59 9.18
CA TYR A 2 -13.77 -8.51 10.19
C TYR A 2 -13.61 -9.91 10.81
N SER A 3 -12.40 -10.47 10.81
CA SER A 3 -12.09 -11.76 11.43
C SER A 3 -11.08 -11.55 12.56
N MET A 4 -11.38 -12.07 13.76
CA MET A 4 -10.46 -12.08 14.90
C MET A 4 -9.90 -13.49 15.07
N ALA A 5 -8.59 -13.65 14.94
CA ALA A 5 -7.92 -14.90 15.31
C ALA A 5 -7.55 -14.91 16.81
N TYR A 6 -7.78 -16.04 17.46
CA TYR A 6 -7.36 -16.33 18.83
C TYR A 6 -6.48 -17.59 18.85
N PRO A 7 -5.47 -17.66 19.72
CA PRO A 7 -4.50 -18.76 19.74
C PRO A 7 -5.06 -20.06 20.34
N ALA A 8 -6.18 -20.00 21.06
CA ALA A 8 -6.81 -21.14 21.73
C ALA A 8 -8.33 -21.13 21.54
N PRO A 9 -9.01 -22.28 21.72
CA PRO A 9 -10.46 -22.38 21.61
C PRO A 9 -11.18 -21.41 22.56
N VAL A 10 -12.18 -20.71 22.04
CA VAL A 10 -12.97 -19.73 22.79
C VAL A 10 -14.09 -20.45 23.54
N LEU A 11 -14.20 -20.19 24.85
CA LEU A 11 -15.26 -20.73 25.71
C LEU A 11 -16.36 -19.70 26.00
N SER A 12 -15.98 -18.44 26.20
CA SER A 12 -16.93 -17.38 26.55
C SER A 12 -16.57 -16.05 25.88
N VAL A 13 -17.58 -15.26 25.57
CA VAL A 13 -17.43 -13.92 24.98
C VAL A 13 -18.41 -12.97 25.67
N ALA A 14 -17.96 -11.76 25.97
CA ALA A 14 -18.80 -10.68 26.48
C ALA A 14 -18.43 -9.36 25.81
N LEU A 15 -19.45 -8.54 25.53
CA LEU A 15 -19.31 -7.20 24.98
C LEU A 15 -19.86 -6.18 25.99
N SER A 16 -19.15 -5.06 26.16
CA SER A 16 -19.62 -3.93 26.96
C SER A 16 -20.81 -3.26 26.26
N ALA A 17 -21.78 -2.75 27.03
CA ALA A 17 -22.97 -2.06 26.51
C ALA A 17 -22.65 -0.86 25.59
N ASP A 18 -21.47 -0.27 25.74
CA ASP A 18 -21.00 0.83 24.90
C ASP A 18 -20.30 0.35 23.60
N ASP A 19 -20.32 -0.96 23.29
CA ASP A 19 -19.60 -1.63 22.20
C ASP A 19 -18.07 -1.35 22.17
N THR A 20 -17.52 -0.86 23.28
CA THR A 20 -16.13 -0.41 23.35
C THR A 20 -15.15 -1.48 23.79
N ARG A 21 -15.61 -2.52 24.48
CA ARG A 21 -14.76 -3.55 25.09
C ARG A 21 -15.32 -4.92 24.77
N LEU A 22 -14.46 -5.80 24.26
CA LEU A 22 -14.74 -7.20 24.00
C LEU A 22 -13.83 -8.05 24.88
N ALA A 23 -14.43 -8.86 25.76
CA ALA A 23 -13.74 -9.83 26.60
C ALA A 23 -13.99 -11.24 26.05
N VAL A 24 -12.94 -12.04 25.94
CA VAL A 24 -12.99 -13.41 25.40
C VAL A 24 -12.24 -14.35 26.33
N GLY A 25 -12.92 -15.33 26.92
CA GLY A 25 -12.32 -16.40 27.72
C GLY A 25 -11.93 -17.60 26.85
N MET A 26 -10.69 -18.08 27.00
CA MET A 26 -10.15 -19.21 26.23
C MET A 26 -10.00 -20.46 27.11
N ALA A 27 -10.03 -21.64 26.50
CA ALA A 27 -9.90 -22.93 27.19
C ALA A 27 -8.55 -23.16 27.89
N SER A 28 -7.53 -22.38 27.54
CA SER A 28 -6.20 -22.41 28.17
C SER A 28 -6.14 -21.70 29.54
N GLY A 29 -7.26 -21.14 30.02
CA GLY A 29 -7.30 -20.41 31.30
C GLY A 29 -6.85 -18.94 31.22
N VAL A 30 -6.49 -18.47 30.02
CA VAL A 30 -6.23 -17.05 29.73
C VAL A 30 -7.45 -16.40 29.10
N PHE A 31 -7.61 -15.09 29.28
CA PHE A 31 -8.65 -14.30 28.61
C PHE A 31 -8.05 -13.10 27.87
N SER A 32 -8.67 -12.70 26.77
CA SER A 32 -8.27 -11.56 25.94
C SER A 32 -9.28 -10.43 26.10
N LEU A 33 -8.81 -9.25 26.55
CA LEU A 33 -9.60 -8.02 26.58
C LEU A 33 -9.13 -7.08 25.46
N ARG A 34 -10.02 -6.79 24.50
CA ARG A 34 -9.76 -5.85 23.41
C ARG A 34 -10.62 -4.61 23.57
N ARG A 35 -10.01 -3.45 23.37
CA ARG A 35 -10.70 -2.15 23.42
C ARG A 35 -10.73 -1.54 22.02
N ARG A 36 -11.93 -1.16 21.56
CA ARG A 36 -12.10 -0.35 20.35
C ARG A 36 -11.76 1.11 20.69
N ALA A 37 -10.89 1.73 19.90
CA ALA A 37 -10.70 3.17 19.96
C ALA A 37 -11.93 3.84 19.34
N VAL A 38 -12.76 4.45 20.18
CA VAL A 38 -13.94 5.22 19.74
C VAL A 38 -13.45 6.53 19.15
N SER A 39 -13.84 6.82 17.90
CA SER A 39 -13.48 8.07 17.23
C SER A 39 -14.11 9.27 17.95
N ALA A 40 -13.42 10.42 17.97
CA ALA A 40 -13.92 11.66 18.58
C ALA A 40 -15.31 12.07 18.05
N LYS A 41 -15.64 11.65 16.82
CA LYS A 41 -16.95 11.87 16.18
C LYS A 41 -18.10 11.07 16.83
N GLU A 42 -17.80 9.88 17.33
CA GLU A 42 -18.75 8.97 17.95
C GLU A 42 -18.93 9.33 19.45
N GLN A 43 -17.86 9.80 20.11
CA GLN A 43 -17.94 10.39 21.46
C GLN A 43 -18.76 11.69 21.49
N ALA A 44 -18.65 12.53 20.45
CA ALA A 44 -19.45 13.75 20.35
C ALA A 44 -20.95 13.49 20.10
N LEU A 45 -21.31 12.34 19.53
CA LEU A 45 -22.70 11.95 19.26
C LEU A 45 -23.36 11.31 20.49
N ALA A 46 -22.58 10.65 21.35
CA ALA A 46 -23.04 10.02 22.59
C ALA A 46 -23.09 10.97 23.80
N ALA A 47 -22.58 12.20 23.67
CA ALA A 47 -22.65 13.19 24.74
C ALA A 47 -24.10 13.71 24.91
N PRO A 48 -24.69 13.62 26.11
CA PRO A 48 -26.00 14.22 26.35
C PRO A 48 -25.92 15.72 26.11
N ALA A 49 -26.90 16.28 25.40
CA ALA A 49 -26.96 17.70 25.07
C ALA A 49 -27.01 18.54 26.36
N GLN A 50 -25.85 18.98 26.84
CA GLN A 50 -25.76 19.88 27.97
C GLN A 50 -26.40 21.21 27.57
N ARG A 51 -27.42 21.63 28.33
CA ARG A 51 -28.01 22.96 28.20
C ARG A 51 -26.91 23.98 28.48
N ALA A 52 -26.50 24.72 27.44
CA ALA A 52 -25.53 25.79 27.57
C ALA A 52 -26.04 26.82 28.62
N ARG A 53 -25.12 27.41 29.38
CA ARG A 53 -25.39 28.48 30.35
C ARG A 53 -25.30 29.85 29.70
N LEU A 54 -26.30 30.70 29.93
CA LEU A 54 -26.44 32.03 29.33
C LEU A 54 -25.14 32.84 29.50
N GLY A 55 -24.63 33.42 28.40
CA GLY A 55 -23.41 34.24 28.38
C GLY A 55 -22.11 33.54 27.98
N THR A 56 -22.11 32.23 27.74
CA THR A 56 -20.91 31.49 27.27
C THR A 56 -20.87 31.43 25.74
N HIS A 57 -19.68 31.28 25.11
CA HIS A 57 -19.55 31.05 23.65
C HIS A 57 -20.48 29.92 23.13
N ALA A 58 -20.74 28.91 23.96
CA ALA A 58 -21.70 27.83 23.70
C ALA A 58 -23.16 28.30 23.47
N HIS A 59 -23.55 29.45 24.02
CA HIS A 59 -24.85 30.07 23.75
C HIS A 59 -24.93 30.71 22.37
N PHE A 60 -23.83 31.30 21.89
CA PHE A 60 -23.78 31.95 20.59
C PHE A 60 -23.75 30.92 19.44
N THR A 61 -23.15 29.76 19.68
CA THR A 61 -23.17 28.62 18.75
C THR A 61 -24.44 27.76 18.85
N ARG A 62 -25.43 28.15 19.66
CA ARG A 62 -26.69 27.41 19.82
C ARG A 62 -27.50 27.50 18.52
N GLY A 63 -27.68 26.37 17.86
CA GLY A 63 -28.39 26.27 16.58
C GLY A 63 -27.50 25.91 15.38
N ALA A 64 -26.17 26.04 15.50
CA ALA A 64 -25.24 25.61 14.44
C ALA A 64 -25.29 24.10 14.16
N ALA A 65 -25.78 23.30 15.12
CA ALA A 65 -25.97 21.86 15.00
C ALA A 65 -27.43 21.45 14.71
N TYR A 66 -28.33 22.40 14.43
CA TYR A 66 -29.72 22.09 14.09
C TYR A 66 -29.76 21.35 12.76
N LYS A 67 -30.13 20.07 12.81
CA LYS A 67 -30.48 19.28 11.63
C LYS A 67 -31.99 19.41 11.49
N GLY A 68 -32.45 20.07 10.42
CA GLY A 68 -33.86 20.40 10.19
C GLY A 68 -34.84 19.25 10.42
N GLY A 69 -36.04 19.59 10.85
CA GLY A 69 -37.16 18.65 11.08
C GLY A 69 -37.66 17.98 9.80
N ASP A 70 -38.60 17.04 9.95
CA ASP A 70 -39.07 16.20 8.84
C ASP A 70 -39.81 16.97 7.73
N ASP A 71 -40.36 18.15 8.04
CA ASP A 71 -41.07 19.02 7.08
C ASP A 71 -40.17 20.05 6.37
N ASP A 72 -38.84 19.99 6.55
CA ASP A 72 -37.90 20.98 6.01
C ASP A 72 -37.28 20.56 4.68
N LEU A 73 -37.20 21.50 3.72
CA LEU A 73 -36.61 21.31 2.41
C LEU A 73 -35.07 21.27 2.53
N ARG A 74 -34.52 20.07 2.69
CA ARG A 74 -33.06 19.85 2.74
C ARG A 74 -32.42 20.11 1.38
N ILE A 75 -31.79 21.27 1.23
CA ILE A 75 -30.88 21.53 0.12
C ILE A 75 -29.59 20.73 0.35
N GLU A 76 -29.34 19.73 -0.49
CA GLU A 76 -28.08 18.97 -0.49
C GLU A 76 -26.92 19.90 -0.83
N GLN A 77 -26.27 20.46 0.18
CA GLN A 77 -24.99 21.13 -0.01
C GLN A 77 -23.97 20.08 -0.47
N ARG A 78 -23.68 20.03 -1.77
CA ARG A 78 -22.56 19.28 -2.32
C ARG A 78 -21.26 19.84 -1.74
N ARG A 79 -20.83 19.27 -0.62
CA ARG A 79 -19.52 19.57 -0.02
C ARG A 79 -18.46 19.22 -1.05
N LYS A 80 -17.76 20.23 -1.56
CA LYS A 80 -16.57 20.01 -2.38
C LYS A 80 -15.58 19.25 -1.50
N ARG A 81 -15.21 18.03 -1.91
CA ARG A 81 -14.17 17.26 -1.23
C ARG A 81 -12.89 18.09 -1.29
N SER A 82 -12.24 18.31 -0.15
CA SER A 82 -10.95 18.99 -0.13
C SER A 82 -9.95 18.07 -0.83
N LEU A 83 -9.44 18.50 -2.00
CA LEU A 83 -8.39 17.78 -2.71
C LEU A 83 -7.08 17.96 -1.92
N ALA A 84 -6.25 16.93 -1.91
CA ALA A 84 -4.89 17.05 -1.39
C ALA A 84 -4.11 18.10 -2.20
N ASP A 85 -3.12 18.74 -1.58
CA ASP A 85 -2.38 19.85 -2.21
C ASP A 85 -1.75 19.44 -3.55
N TYR A 86 -1.19 18.23 -3.63
CA TYR A 86 -0.61 17.69 -4.87
C TYR A 86 -1.67 17.38 -5.94
N ASP A 87 -2.88 16.96 -5.56
CA ASP A 87 -3.98 16.75 -6.52
C ASP A 87 -4.47 18.09 -7.10
N GLN A 88 -4.40 19.17 -6.33
CA GLN A 88 -4.70 20.51 -6.83
C GLN A 88 -3.67 20.96 -7.87
N PHE A 89 -2.38 20.69 -7.65
CA PHE A 89 -1.32 20.98 -8.62
C PHE A 89 -1.43 20.13 -9.88
N LEU A 90 -1.77 18.84 -9.74
CA LEU A 90 -2.04 17.97 -10.89
C LEU A 90 -3.22 18.45 -11.73
N ARG A 91 -4.26 19.03 -11.10
CA ARG A 91 -5.39 19.63 -11.83
C ARG A 91 -4.99 20.88 -12.62
N LYS A 92 -3.94 21.59 -12.18
CA LYS A 92 -3.41 22.80 -12.82
C LYS A 92 -2.28 22.51 -13.83
N PHE A 93 -1.94 21.25 -14.07
CA PHE A 93 -0.78 20.84 -14.88
C PHE A 93 0.57 21.35 -14.33
N GLU A 94 0.62 21.69 -13.03
CA GLU A 94 1.84 22.14 -12.35
C GLU A 94 2.61 20.93 -11.80
N HIS A 95 3.20 20.11 -12.68
CA HIS A 95 3.80 18.83 -12.33
C HIS A 95 5.01 18.95 -11.38
N SER A 96 5.88 19.95 -11.58
CA SER A 96 7.07 20.16 -10.76
C SER A 96 6.70 20.46 -9.31
N ARG A 97 5.73 21.37 -9.12
CA ARG A 97 5.21 21.74 -7.80
C ARG A 97 4.45 20.61 -7.12
N ALA A 98 3.75 19.78 -7.90
CA ALA A 98 3.09 18.59 -7.39
C ALA A 98 4.11 17.61 -6.78
N LEU A 99 5.23 17.37 -7.47
CA LEU A 99 6.30 16.50 -6.99
C LEU A 99 6.95 17.07 -5.71
N ASP A 100 7.23 18.37 -5.68
CA ASP A 100 7.80 19.03 -4.50
C ASP A 100 6.88 18.97 -3.29
N ALA A 101 5.57 19.17 -3.49
CA ALA A 101 4.58 19.11 -2.42
C ALA A 101 4.46 17.72 -1.79
N VAL A 102 4.71 16.65 -2.56
CA VAL A 102 4.71 15.28 -2.02
C VAL A 102 6.03 14.98 -1.31
N LEU A 103 7.17 15.41 -1.88
CA LEU A 103 8.49 15.18 -1.28
C LEU A 103 8.69 15.98 0.02
N ALA A 104 8.21 17.23 0.09
CA ALA A 104 8.35 18.09 1.27
C ALA A 104 7.52 17.62 2.48
N ASN A 105 6.35 17.02 2.22
CA ASN A 105 5.42 16.60 3.27
C ASN A 105 5.73 15.22 3.87
N ASN A 106 6.86 14.59 3.50
CA ASN A 106 7.30 13.26 3.93
C ASN A 106 6.13 12.24 3.97
N ARG A 107 5.32 12.24 2.90
CA ARG A 107 4.15 11.38 2.80
C ARG A 107 4.59 9.93 2.59
N THR A 108 3.68 8.98 2.85
CA THR A 108 3.92 7.55 2.62
C THR A 108 4.52 7.33 1.22
N GLY A 109 5.58 6.52 1.12
CA GLY A 109 6.28 6.28 -0.15
C GLY A 109 5.36 5.80 -1.28
N LEU A 110 4.26 5.11 -0.93
CA LEU A 110 3.19 4.76 -1.86
C LEU A 110 2.60 6.00 -2.57
N THR A 111 2.29 7.08 -1.83
CA THR A 111 1.71 8.30 -2.40
C THR A 111 2.66 8.97 -3.40
N VAL A 112 3.97 8.95 -3.11
CA VAL A 112 4.99 9.48 -4.02
C VAL A 112 5.06 8.65 -5.30
N VAL A 113 5.12 7.33 -5.18
CA VAL A 113 5.19 6.45 -6.36
C VAL A 113 3.89 6.52 -7.16
N SER A 114 2.73 6.64 -6.51
CA SER A 114 1.46 6.86 -7.21
C SER A 114 1.45 8.17 -8.00
N LEU A 115 2.00 9.26 -7.45
CA LEU A 115 2.13 10.51 -8.19
C LEU A 115 3.09 10.37 -9.37
N LEU A 116 4.25 9.72 -9.17
CA LEU A 116 5.20 9.45 -10.25
C LEU A 116 4.58 8.58 -11.35
N GLN A 117 3.77 7.58 -10.98
CA GLN A 117 3.03 6.76 -11.90
C GLN A 117 2.04 7.60 -12.73
N GLU A 118 1.26 8.47 -12.10
CA GLU A 118 0.37 9.40 -12.79
C GLU A 118 1.13 10.34 -13.74
N LEU A 119 2.32 10.81 -13.36
CA LEU A 119 3.16 11.64 -14.22
C LEU A 119 3.67 10.87 -15.45
N VAL A 120 4.01 9.59 -15.29
CA VAL A 120 4.37 8.71 -16.42
C VAL A 120 3.19 8.50 -17.36
N HIS A 121 1.98 8.29 -16.84
CA HIS A 121 0.79 8.07 -17.67
C HIS A 121 0.34 9.32 -18.44
N ARG A 122 0.77 10.52 -18.02
CA ARG A 122 0.41 11.81 -18.63
C ARG A 122 1.55 12.40 -19.47
N ASP A 123 2.65 11.66 -19.64
CA ASP A 123 3.90 12.14 -20.26
C ASP A 123 4.46 13.44 -19.64
N GLY A 124 4.04 13.77 -18.42
CA GLY A 124 4.42 14.98 -17.69
C GLY A 124 5.69 14.80 -16.84
N LEU A 125 6.29 13.61 -16.85
CA LEU A 125 7.44 13.28 -16.01
C LEU A 125 8.68 14.10 -16.39
N ALA A 126 9.00 14.21 -17.69
CA ALA A 126 10.15 14.97 -18.16
C ALA A 126 10.02 16.46 -17.76
N GLY A 127 8.84 17.05 -17.94
CA GLY A 127 8.56 18.42 -17.52
C GLY A 127 8.60 18.62 -15.99
N ALA A 128 8.25 17.60 -15.21
CA ALA A 128 8.31 17.64 -13.75
C ALA A 128 9.76 17.60 -13.21
N LEU A 129 10.66 16.94 -13.95
CA LEU A 129 12.06 16.72 -13.57
C LEU A 129 13.01 17.75 -14.16
N ALA A 130 12.64 18.41 -15.27
CA ALA A 130 13.45 19.43 -15.92
C ALA A 130 13.58 20.70 -15.06
N GLY A 131 14.72 21.39 -15.20
CA GLY A 131 14.96 22.70 -14.58
C GLY A 131 15.02 22.68 -13.05
N ARG A 132 15.49 21.58 -12.45
CA ARG A 132 15.61 21.43 -10.99
C ARG A 132 17.01 21.78 -10.50
N ASP A 133 17.05 22.38 -9.32
CA ASP A 133 18.29 22.63 -8.59
C ASP A 133 18.90 21.33 -8.04
N GLU A 134 20.21 21.35 -7.75
CA GLU A 134 20.95 20.20 -7.21
C GLU A 134 20.33 19.62 -5.93
N LEU A 135 19.79 20.46 -5.05
CA LEU A 135 19.16 20.04 -3.80
C LEU A 135 17.84 19.28 -4.03
N GLY A 136 17.05 19.74 -5.00
CA GLY A 136 15.82 19.06 -5.41
C GLY A 136 16.13 17.73 -6.07
N LEU A 137 17.17 17.69 -6.90
CA LEU A 137 17.63 16.48 -7.55
C LEU A 137 18.17 15.45 -6.54
N ASP A 138 18.97 15.86 -5.55
CA ASP A 138 19.45 14.98 -4.48
C ASP A 138 18.31 14.27 -3.76
N THR A 139 17.24 15.01 -3.44
CA THR A 139 16.07 14.46 -2.75
C THR A 139 15.37 13.38 -3.59
N ILE A 140 15.23 13.60 -4.90
CA ILE A 140 14.62 12.64 -5.83
C ILE A 140 15.51 11.41 -5.99
N VAL A 141 16.80 11.60 -6.26
CA VAL A 141 17.75 10.48 -6.46
C VAL A 141 17.84 9.64 -5.18
N ARG A 142 17.88 10.27 -4.00
CA ARG A 142 17.84 9.58 -2.71
C ARG A 142 16.56 8.78 -2.52
N PHE A 143 15.42 9.31 -2.96
CA PHE A 143 14.16 8.59 -2.96
C PHE A 143 14.23 7.35 -3.87
N VAL A 144 14.71 7.50 -5.10
CA VAL A 144 14.87 6.37 -6.05
C VAL A 144 15.78 5.29 -5.47
N VAL A 145 16.97 5.66 -4.97
CA VAL A 145 17.93 4.73 -4.35
C VAL A 145 17.32 4.00 -3.15
N LYS A 146 16.45 4.67 -2.38
CA LYS A 146 15.80 4.06 -1.22
C LYS A 146 14.74 3.03 -1.62
N PHE A 147 13.96 3.30 -2.67
CA PHE A 147 12.78 2.50 -3.01
C PHE A 147 12.95 1.55 -4.19
N ILE A 148 14.09 1.56 -4.89
CA ILE A 148 14.32 0.69 -6.06
C ILE A 148 14.29 -0.81 -5.72
N ASP A 149 14.65 -1.17 -4.50
CA ASP A 149 14.68 -2.56 -4.01
C ASP A 149 13.27 -3.12 -3.75
N HIS A 150 12.22 -2.29 -3.80
CA HIS A 150 10.86 -2.75 -3.58
C HIS A 150 10.19 -3.15 -4.90
N PRO A 151 9.88 -4.45 -5.12
CA PRO A 151 9.37 -4.95 -6.40
C PRO A 151 8.11 -4.24 -6.91
N ARG A 152 7.27 -3.74 -6.00
CA ARG A 152 6.04 -3.01 -6.34
C ARG A 152 6.30 -1.64 -6.97
N TYR A 153 7.44 -1.03 -6.69
CA TYR A 153 7.78 0.32 -7.14
C TYR A 153 8.83 0.33 -8.26
N THR A 154 9.57 -0.77 -8.40
CA THR A 154 10.71 -0.89 -9.32
C THR A 154 10.37 -0.50 -10.76
N SER A 155 9.22 -0.93 -11.31
CA SER A 155 8.83 -0.60 -12.70
C SER A 155 8.71 0.91 -12.95
N VAL A 156 8.05 1.64 -12.05
CA VAL A 156 7.89 3.09 -12.14
C VAL A 156 9.22 3.79 -11.88
N LEU A 157 9.97 3.36 -10.87
CA LEU A 157 11.25 3.99 -10.49
C LEU A 157 12.35 3.80 -11.53
N ILE A 158 12.37 2.68 -12.27
CA ILE A 158 13.29 2.49 -13.39
C ILE A 158 13.01 3.54 -14.48
N LYS A 159 11.74 3.78 -14.84
CA LYS A 159 11.40 4.81 -15.83
C LYS A 159 11.81 6.20 -15.36
N VAL A 160 11.59 6.51 -14.09
CA VAL A 160 12.05 7.77 -13.49
C VAL A 160 13.57 7.89 -13.53
N ALA A 161 14.30 6.82 -13.18
CA ALA A 161 15.76 6.81 -13.25
C ALA A 161 16.30 6.99 -14.68
N GLU A 162 15.68 6.34 -15.68
CA GLU A 162 16.00 6.51 -17.10
C GLU A 162 15.83 7.98 -17.51
N THR A 163 14.67 8.58 -17.26
CA THR A 163 14.44 10.00 -17.60
C THR A 163 15.38 10.96 -16.88
N LEU A 164 15.80 10.66 -15.65
CA LEU A 164 16.78 11.46 -14.92
C LEU A 164 18.16 11.39 -15.57
N LEU A 165 18.58 10.19 -16.00
CA LEU A 165 19.85 9.97 -16.69
C LEU A 165 19.84 10.63 -18.08
N ASP A 166 18.71 10.62 -18.78
CA ASP A 166 18.57 11.27 -20.08
C ASP A 166 18.68 12.80 -19.98
N ILE A 167 18.06 13.42 -18.98
CA ILE A 167 18.05 14.89 -18.81
C ILE A 167 19.38 15.39 -18.24
N TYR A 168 19.91 14.71 -17.22
CA TYR A 168 21.05 15.21 -16.44
C TYR A 168 22.36 14.48 -16.72
N GLY A 169 22.42 13.51 -17.65
CA GLY A 169 23.57 12.64 -17.92
C GLY A 169 24.93 13.34 -17.88
N ASP A 170 25.03 14.50 -18.53
CA ASP A 170 26.27 15.28 -18.61
C ASP A 170 26.60 16.04 -17.30
N LEU A 171 25.58 16.48 -16.57
CA LEU A 171 25.68 17.28 -15.35
C LEU A 171 25.96 16.43 -14.10
N LEU A 172 25.66 15.14 -14.13
CA LEU A 172 25.79 14.24 -12.97
C LEU A 172 27.24 14.09 -12.47
N HIS A 173 28.23 14.33 -13.33
CA HIS A 173 29.65 14.26 -12.94
C HIS A 173 30.15 15.48 -12.17
N GLN A 174 29.41 16.59 -12.20
CA GLN A 174 29.84 17.85 -11.58
C GLN A 174 29.62 17.86 -10.07
N SER A 175 28.62 17.13 -9.58
CA SER A 175 28.27 17.07 -8.16
C SER A 175 28.69 15.74 -7.52
N GLY A 176 29.65 15.80 -6.59
CA GLY A 176 30.15 14.59 -5.91
C GLY A 176 29.09 13.85 -5.08
N ARG A 177 28.10 14.56 -4.53
CA ARG A 177 27.00 13.95 -3.74
C ARG A 177 26.10 13.07 -4.60
N ILE A 178 25.70 13.55 -5.77
CA ILE A 178 24.81 12.82 -6.67
C ILE A 178 25.57 11.64 -7.30
N ALA A 179 26.86 11.82 -7.62
CA ALA A 179 27.72 10.74 -8.08
C ALA A 179 27.78 9.58 -7.06
N GLU A 180 27.93 9.86 -5.77
CA GLU A 180 27.90 8.82 -4.73
C GLU A 180 26.55 8.07 -4.70
N LEU A 181 25.43 8.79 -4.80
CA LEU A 181 24.10 8.19 -4.85
C LEU A 181 23.92 7.30 -6.09
N LEU A 182 24.47 7.69 -7.25
CA LEU A 182 24.43 6.88 -8.47
C LEU A 182 25.30 5.62 -8.37
N VAL A 183 26.46 5.70 -7.73
CA VAL A 183 27.27 4.50 -7.46
C VAL A 183 26.51 3.53 -6.56
N ARG A 184 25.83 4.03 -5.54
CA ARG A 184 24.95 3.22 -4.67
C ARG A 184 23.77 2.63 -5.45
N LEU A 185 23.15 3.41 -6.34
CA LEU A 185 22.08 2.94 -7.22
C LEU A 185 22.56 1.78 -8.10
N ARG A 186 23.72 1.94 -8.74
CA ARG A 186 24.33 0.91 -9.58
C ARG A 186 24.64 -0.36 -8.80
N ALA A 187 25.16 -0.23 -7.58
CA ALA A 187 25.42 -1.38 -6.72
C ALA A 187 24.14 -2.15 -6.40
N LYS A 188 23.05 -1.45 -6.04
CA LYS A 188 21.73 -2.05 -5.76
C LYS A 188 21.11 -2.73 -6.98
N VAL A 189 21.13 -2.07 -8.13
CA VAL A 189 20.62 -2.67 -9.38
C VAL A 189 21.42 -3.93 -9.72
N ARG A 190 22.74 -3.92 -9.51
CA ARG A 190 23.58 -5.11 -9.76
C ARG A 190 23.26 -6.27 -8.81
N THR A 191 22.99 -5.99 -7.54
CA THR A 191 22.57 -7.03 -6.58
C THR A 191 21.20 -7.60 -6.95
N GLU A 192 20.27 -6.74 -7.37
CA GLU A 192 18.92 -7.17 -7.78
C GLU A 192 18.96 -8.02 -9.05
N LEU A 193 19.77 -7.65 -10.04
CA LEU A 193 19.95 -8.45 -11.26
C LEU A 193 20.54 -9.84 -10.97
N ARG A 194 21.49 -9.95 -10.03
CA ARG A 194 22.04 -11.24 -9.60
C ARG A 194 20.95 -12.08 -8.92
N LEU A 195 20.19 -11.48 -8.02
CA LEU A 195 19.09 -12.14 -7.34
C LEU A 195 18.02 -12.64 -8.33
N GLN A 196 17.69 -11.85 -9.36
CA GLN A 196 16.77 -12.26 -10.42
C GLN A 196 17.30 -13.42 -11.27
N GLN A 197 18.61 -13.44 -11.56
CA GLN A 197 19.27 -14.56 -12.25
C GLN A 197 19.18 -15.84 -11.42
N ASP A 198 19.52 -15.75 -10.12
CA ASP A 198 19.47 -16.89 -9.20
C ASP A 198 18.04 -17.43 -9.05
N LEU A 199 17.05 -16.55 -8.90
CA LEU A 199 15.63 -16.93 -8.84
C LEU A 199 15.18 -17.63 -10.13
N THR A 200 15.59 -17.13 -11.29
CA THR A 200 15.24 -17.71 -12.58
C THR A 200 15.84 -19.11 -12.75
N MET A 201 17.08 -19.30 -12.28
CA MET A 201 17.72 -20.62 -12.24
C MET A 201 16.96 -21.60 -11.34
N VAL A 202 16.54 -21.17 -10.15
CA VAL A 202 15.75 -21.99 -9.22
C VAL A 202 14.39 -22.36 -9.83
N ILE A 203 13.69 -21.40 -10.44
CA ILE A 203 12.41 -21.65 -11.13
C ILE A 203 12.60 -22.70 -12.23
N GLY A 204 13.62 -22.55 -13.08
CA GLY A 204 13.93 -23.53 -14.13
C GLY A 204 14.25 -24.93 -13.57
N SER A 205 14.98 -25.01 -12.45
CA SER A 205 15.25 -26.30 -11.80
C SER A 205 13.97 -26.96 -11.24
N MET A 206 13.04 -26.17 -10.70
CA MET A 206 11.76 -26.64 -10.18
C MET A 206 10.86 -27.12 -11.32
N ASP A 207 10.80 -26.39 -12.44
CA ASP A 207 10.04 -26.76 -13.62
C ASP A 207 10.54 -28.08 -14.22
N MET A 208 11.86 -28.30 -14.26
CA MET A 208 12.46 -29.57 -14.69
C MET A 208 12.06 -30.74 -13.80
N LEU A 209 12.08 -30.56 -12.47
CA LEU A 209 11.64 -31.59 -11.52
C LEU A 209 10.13 -31.87 -11.64
N MET A 210 9.32 -30.84 -11.80
CA MET A 210 7.87 -31.00 -12.01
C MET A 210 7.56 -31.71 -13.32
N ALA A 211 8.27 -31.38 -14.40
CA ALA A 211 8.15 -32.07 -15.69
C ALA A 211 8.57 -33.54 -15.58
N ALA A 212 9.70 -33.83 -14.93
CA ALA A 212 10.17 -35.20 -14.69
C ALA A 212 9.16 -36.01 -13.87
N CYS A 213 8.60 -35.44 -12.79
CA CYS A 213 7.59 -36.10 -11.96
C CYS A 213 6.32 -36.44 -12.76
N LYS A 214 5.85 -35.55 -13.63
CA LYS A 214 4.70 -35.82 -14.52
C LYS A 214 4.97 -36.98 -15.47
N VAL A 215 6.17 -37.05 -16.05
CA VAL A 215 6.57 -38.17 -16.94
C VAL A 215 6.64 -39.49 -16.16
N SER A 216 7.26 -39.49 -14.97
CA SER A 216 7.32 -40.68 -14.11
C SER A 216 5.92 -41.16 -13.70
N HIS A 217 5.01 -40.23 -13.38
CA HIS A 217 3.62 -40.58 -13.06
C HIS A 217 2.87 -41.10 -14.31
N ALA A 218 3.06 -40.50 -15.48
CA ALA A 218 2.47 -40.95 -16.73
C ALA A 218 3.00 -42.33 -17.18
N ALA A 219 4.25 -42.66 -16.87
CA ALA A 219 4.83 -43.98 -17.12
C ALA A 219 4.36 -45.04 -16.11
N ALA A 220 4.02 -44.65 -14.87
CA ALA A 220 3.51 -45.56 -13.84
C ALA A 220 2.04 -45.97 -14.03
N VAL A 221 1.20 -45.10 -14.59
CA VAL A 221 -0.24 -45.37 -14.83
C VAL A 221 -0.50 -46.56 -15.77
N PRO A 222 0.13 -46.70 -16.95
CA PRO A 222 -0.11 -47.84 -17.83
C PRO A 222 0.46 -49.16 -17.27
N ALA A 223 1.48 -49.11 -16.40
CA ALA A 223 2.04 -50.30 -15.77
C ALA A 223 1.12 -50.88 -14.68
N ILE A 224 0.35 -50.03 -13.99
CA ILE A 224 -0.63 -50.45 -12.97
C ILE A 224 -1.92 -50.98 -13.65
N GLU A 225 -2.35 -50.37 -14.75
CA GLU A 225 -3.51 -50.88 -15.53
C GLU A 225 -3.22 -52.24 -16.20
N ALA A 226 -2.00 -52.46 -16.71
CA ALA A 226 -1.60 -53.76 -17.26
C ALA A 226 -1.51 -54.88 -16.20
N ALA A 227 -1.10 -54.54 -14.97
CA ALA A 227 -1.05 -55.50 -13.86
C ALA A 227 -2.45 -55.83 -13.29
N ALA A 228 -3.45 -54.95 -13.46
CA ALA A 228 -4.82 -55.19 -13.00
C ALA A 228 -5.62 -56.15 -13.93
N THR A 229 -5.18 -56.36 -15.16
CA THR A 229 -5.84 -57.25 -16.14
C THR A 229 -5.45 -58.73 -16.06
N GLU A 230 -4.42 -59.10 -15.30
CA GLU A 230 -4.06 -60.50 -15.04
C GLU A 230 -4.65 -61.00 -13.70
N LYS A 231 -5.97 -61.26 -13.67
CA LYS A 231 -6.54 -62.16 -12.64
C LYS A 231 -6.48 -63.60 -13.17
N PRO A 232 -5.89 -64.56 -12.44
CA PRO A 232 -5.87 -65.96 -12.86
C PRO A 232 -7.29 -66.54 -12.76
N SER A 233 -7.77 -67.10 -13.86
CA SER A 233 -8.97 -67.92 -13.95
C SER A 233 -8.81 -69.18 -13.09
N ILE A 234 -9.46 -69.18 -11.92
CA ILE A 234 -9.62 -70.37 -11.09
C ILE A 234 -10.56 -71.31 -11.83
N GLN A 235 -10.01 -72.40 -12.38
CA GLN A 235 -10.78 -73.56 -12.83
C GLN A 235 -11.21 -74.37 -11.61
N THR A 236 -12.52 -74.50 -11.39
CA THR A 236 -13.15 -75.72 -10.86
C THR A 236 -14.59 -75.78 -11.30
#